data_AF-A0A350Y5L6-F1
#
_entry.id   AF-A0A350Y5L6-F1
#
_cell.length_a   1.000
_cell.length_b   1.000
_cell.length_c   1.000
_cell.angle_alpha   90.00
_cell.angle_beta   90.00
_cell.angle_gamma   90.00
#
_symmetry.space_group_name_H-M   'P 1'
#
loop_
_entity.id
_entity.type
_entity.pdbx_description
1 polymer ?
#
loop_
_entity_poly.entity_id
_entity_poly.type
_entity_poly.pdbx_seq_one_letter_code
_entity_poly.pdbx_strand_id
1 'polypeptide(L)'
;MNKINLTRKTTTLQLSINELVAIKKVLIEVYHYFRWYGFKTKVFISLTEVLSLANKLKKIIDMMPSEETEIQLTYREILALQGSLDEVCNSPHNLLVKIGLTKEQLLPLVEFISVEVVDKMEEGTMLGLISKKIEQIVQKLNLNFSQVKSPRTQPHLTQECYLKVGSRLFMFLLSSLENAETWSNIQILEIDSQENKQVLAKSVLHKIDPWHLSRIIAYLEVCQDLINQTIQPEIFILSPLSDKNHNICRFQVVSGKIDSKEQGFLELRFSLNAQDIKDNFSSYREAVGLTSFAEIEEFTTSICKYLVGFYGE
;
A
#
# COMPACT_ATOMS: atom_id res chain seq x y z
N MET A 1 20.86 19.53 -14.33
CA MET A 1 20.41 19.30 -12.95
C MET A 1 18.89 19.25 -13.00
N ASN A 2 18.29 18.09 -12.73
CA ASN A 2 16.85 17.90 -12.93
C ASN A 2 16.07 18.87 -12.02
N LYS A 3 15.11 19.59 -12.59
CA LYS A 3 14.25 20.51 -11.84
C LYS A 3 12.92 19.84 -11.53
N ILE A 4 12.48 20.01 -10.29
CA ILE A 4 11.18 19.55 -9.81
C ILE A 4 10.39 20.79 -9.42
N ASN A 5 9.19 20.95 -10.00
CA ASN A 5 8.22 21.91 -9.54
C ASN A 5 6.97 21.17 -9.05
N LEU A 6 6.69 21.28 -7.75
CA LEU A 6 5.59 20.59 -7.08
C LEU A 6 4.42 21.53 -6.86
N THR A 7 3.24 21.11 -7.31
CA THR A 7 1.97 21.73 -6.95
C THR A 7 1.07 20.68 -6.31
N ARG A 8 0.01 21.10 -5.60
CA ARG A 8 -0.93 20.18 -4.94
C ARG A 8 -1.63 19.18 -5.89
N LYS A 9 -1.62 19.40 -7.21
CA LYS A 9 -2.33 18.56 -8.19
C LYS A 9 -1.39 17.88 -9.19
N THR A 10 -0.27 18.50 -9.50
CA THR A 10 0.64 18.04 -10.54
C THR A 10 2.09 18.31 -10.18
N THR A 11 2.95 17.45 -10.69
CA THR A 11 4.40 17.54 -10.60
C THR A 11 4.97 17.78 -11.98
N THR A 12 5.74 18.84 -12.13
CA THR A 12 6.50 19.10 -13.34
C THR A 12 7.93 18.62 -13.14
N LEU A 13 8.38 17.72 -14.01
CA LEU A 13 9.74 17.21 -14.05
C LEU A 13 10.44 17.73 -15.30
N GLN A 14 11.67 18.22 -15.16
CA GLN A 14 12.56 18.45 -16.28
C GLN A 14 13.45 17.22 -16.45
N LEU A 15 13.26 16.51 -17.57
CA LEU A 15 14.00 15.28 -17.91
C LEU A 15 14.61 15.41 -19.30
N SER A 16 15.74 14.76 -19.50
CA SER A 16 16.35 14.65 -20.81
C SER A 16 15.54 13.75 -21.75
N ILE A 17 15.70 13.96 -23.06
CA ILE A 17 15.03 13.11 -24.05
C ILE A 17 15.39 11.61 -23.89
N ASN A 18 16.62 11.32 -23.50
CA ASN A 18 17.09 9.95 -23.26
C ASN A 18 16.40 9.31 -22.06
N GLU A 19 16.22 10.06 -20.97
CA GLU A 19 15.47 9.59 -19.80
C GLU A 19 14.00 9.32 -20.18
N LEU A 20 13.37 10.20 -20.95
CA LEU A 20 11.98 9.99 -21.41
C LEU A 20 11.84 8.74 -22.28
N VAL A 21 12.79 8.50 -23.18
CA VAL A 21 12.84 7.29 -24.01
C VAL A 21 13.05 6.04 -23.14
N ALA A 22 13.95 6.09 -22.15
CA ALA A 22 14.17 5.00 -21.22
C ALA A 22 12.91 4.68 -20.41
N ILE A 23 12.25 5.70 -19.84
CA ILE A 23 10.99 5.57 -19.10
C ILE A 23 9.92 4.93 -19.98
N LYS A 24 9.73 5.43 -21.21
CA LYS A 24 8.73 4.89 -22.13
C LYS A 24 8.98 3.40 -22.39
N LYS A 25 10.23 3.00 -22.63
CA LYS A 25 10.59 1.58 -22.82
C LYS A 25 10.25 0.75 -21.59
N VAL A 26 10.57 1.24 -20.39
CA VAL A 26 10.24 0.58 -19.11
C VAL A 26 8.73 0.40 -18.96
N LEU A 27 7.93 1.45 -19.17
CA LEU A 27 6.47 1.38 -19.03
C LEU A 27 5.82 0.40 -20.01
N ILE A 28 6.31 0.37 -21.26
CA ILE A 28 5.83 -0.58 -22.28
C ILE A 28 6.20 -2.02 -21.90
N GLU A 29 7.41 -2.23 -21.41
CA GLU A 29 7.84 -3.57 -21.00
C GLU A 29 7.06 -4.07 -19.78
N VAL A 30 6.81 -3.22 -18.78
CA VAL A 30 5.93 -3.53 -17.65
C VAL A 30 4.53 -3.91 -18.14
N TYR A 31 3.96 -3.14 -19.07
CA TYR A 31 2.66 -3.43 -19.66
C TYR A 31 2.60 -4.80 -20.36
N HIS A 32 3.66 -5.18 -21.07
CA HIS A 32 3.71 -6.47 -21.77
C HIS A 32 4.03 -7.65 -20.85
N TYR A 33 4.92 -7.45 -19.88
CA TYR A 33 5.40 -8.51 -19.00
C TYR A 33 4.37 -8.91 -17.95
N PHE A 34 3.78 -7.93 -17.28
CA PHE A 34 2.85 -8.21 -16.20
C PHE A 34 1.44 -8.46 -16.75
N ARG A 35 0.79 -9.52 -16.27
CA ARG A 35 -0.62 -9.78 -16.60
C ARG A 35 -1.52 -8.99 -15.66
N TRP A 36 -2.27 -8.06 -16.24
CA TRP A 36 -3.34 -7.20 -15.70
C TRP A 36 -3.05 -6.42 -14.40
N TYR A 37 -2.29 -6.93 -13.42
CA TYR A 37 -1.99 -6.32 -12.11
C TYR A 37 -0.74 -6.95 -11.43
N GLY A 38 0.48 -6.65 -11.88
CA GLY A 38 1.64 -7.47 -11.49
C GLY A 38 2.81 -6.81 -10.78
N PHE A 39 2.83 -5.50 -10.56
CA PHE A 39 4.05 -4.81 -10.13
C PHE A 39 3.80 -3.93 -8.90
N LYS A 40 4.71 -3.92 -7.93
CA LYS A 40 4.51 -3.36 -6.58
C LYS A 40 4.49 -1.83 -6.61
N THR A 41 3.32 -1.24 -6.41
CA THR A 41 3.12 0.21 -6.21
C THR A 41 2.45 0.51 -4.86
N LYS A 42 2.72 1.69 -4.27
CA LYS A 42 2.11 2.12 -3.00
C LYS A 42 0.58 2.22 -3.07
N VAL A 43 0.03 2.54 -4.24
CA VAL A 43 -1.41 2.54 -4.55
C VAL A 43 -1.70 1.63 -5.73
N PHE A 44 -2.93 1.16 -5.88
CA PHE A 44 -3.32 0.37 -7.05
C PHE A 44 -3.22 1.19 -8.34
N ILE A 45 -2.36 0.74 -9.26
CA ILE A 45 -2.16 1.31 -10.60
C ILE A 45 -2.47 0.22 -11.62
N SER A 46 -3.41 0.51 -12.51
CA SER A 46 -3.79 -0.42 -13.59
C SER A 46 -2.77 -0.41 -14.73
N LEU A 47 -2.65 -1.53 -15.46
CA LEU A 47 -1.82 -1.57 -16.68
C LEU A 47 -2.32 -0.60 -17.76
N THR A 48 -3.61 -0.27 -17.78
CA THR A 48 -4.16 0.77 -18.66
C THR A 48 -3.63 2.16 -18.32
N GLU A 49 -3.45 2.48 -17.04
CA GLU A 49 -2.80 3.72 -16.62
C GLU A 49 -1.33 3.76 -17.03
N VAL A 50 -0.61 2.64 -16.87
CA VAL A 50 0.79 2.50 -17.32
C VAL A 50 0.91 2.73 -18.84
N LEU A 51 0.05 2.08 -19.63
CA LEU A 51 0.05 2.24 -21.10
C LEU A 51 -0.34 3.66 -21.52
N SER A 52 -1.33 4.26 -20.85
CA SER A 52 -1.72 5.65 -21.08
C SER A 52 -0.54 6.60 -20.87
N LEU A 53 0.22 6.40 -19.78
CA LEU A 53 1.41 7.18 -19.48
C LEU A 53 2.51 6.95 -20.54
N ALA A 54 2.76 5.71 -20.97
CA ALA A 54 3.71 5.42 -22.05
C ALA A 54 3.35 6.14 -23.35
N ASN A 55 2.05 6.18 -23.70
CA ASN A 55 1.55 6.88 -24.88
C ASN A 55 1.63 8.40 -24.74
N LYS A 56 1.41 8.94 -23.53
CA LYS A 56 1.62 10.36 -23.22
C LYS A 56 3.09 10.75 -23.44
N LEU A 57 4.03 9.96 -22.93
CA LEU A 57 5.46 10.18 -23.15
C LEU A 57 5.85 10.05 -24.62
N LYS A 58 5.27 9.09 -25.36
CA LYS A 58 5.48 8.97 -26.80
C LYS A 58 5.13 10.27 -27.52
N LYS A 59 3.96 10.85 -27.26
CA LYS A 59 3.54 12.12 -27.90
C LYS A 59 4.52 13.25 -27.60
N ILE A 60 5.03 13.33 -26.37
CA ILE A 60 6.00 14.35 -25.97
C ILE A 60 7.33 14.16 -26.73
N ILE A 61 7.85 12.92 -26.75
CA ILE A 61 9.07 12.54 -27.47
C ILE A 61 8.95 12.83 -28.97
N ASP A 62 7.78 12.56 -29.56
CA ASP A 62 7.54 12.73 -31.00
C ASP A 62 7.38 14.23 -31.40
N MET A 63 7.16 15.16 -30.45
CA MET A 63 6.76 16.55 -30.75
C MET A 63 7.87 17.62 -30.78
N MET A 64 9.02 17.49 -30.11
CA MET A 64 10.16 18.43 -30.26
C MET A 64 11.49 17.92 -29.68
N PRO A 65 12.66 18.47 -30.12
CA PRO A 65 14.00 17.88 -29.94
C PRO A 65 14.91 18.71 -29.00
N SER A 66 14.42 19.27 -27.89
CA SER A 66 15.32 19.89 -26.90
C SER A 66 15.98 18.83 -26.03
N GLU A 67 17.24 19.05 -25.64
CA GLU A 67 17.98 18.09 -24.78
C GLU A 67 17.26 17.85 -23.45
N GLU A 68 16.59 18.87 -22.92
CA GLU A 68 15.75 18.82 -21.71
C GLU A 68 14.31 19.19 -22.05
N THR A 69 13.35 18.43 -21.53
CA THR A 69 11.92 18.59 -21.75
C THR A 69 11.18 18.61 -20.41
N GLU A 70 10.31 19.60 -20.24
CA GLU A 70 9.41 19.65 -19.08
C GLU A 70 8.17 18.78 -19.31
N ILE A 71 7.90 17.89 -18.37
CA ILE A 71 6.72 17.02 -18.39
C ILE A 71 5.86 17.27 -17.16
N GLN A 72 4.56 17.45 -17.36
CA GLN A 72 3.60 17.56 -16.28
C GLN A 72 2.93 16.21 -16.02
N LEU A 73 3.02 15.74 -14.78
CA LEU A 73 2.52 14.45 -14.34
C LEU A 73 1.61 14.61 -13.13
N THR A 74 0.58 13.79 -13.06
CA THR A 74 -0.29 13.66 -11.88
C THR A 74 0.39 12.78 -10.81
N TYR A 75 -0.10 12.86 -9.58
CA TYR A 75 0.40 12.03 -8.47
C TYR A 75 0.36 10.52 -8.80
N ARG A 76 -0.73 10.03 -9.41
CA ARG A 76 -0.85 8.63 -9.84
C ARG A 76 0.14 8.26 -10.94
N GLU A 77 0.40 9.15 -11.90
CA GLU A 77 1.39 8.91 -12.95
C GLU A 77 2.82 8.83 -12.38
N ILE A 78 3.16 9.66 -11.39
CA ILE A 78 4.46 9.57 -10.70
C ILE A 78 4.61 8.24 -9.95
N LEU A 79 3.58 7.80 -9.22
CA LEU A 79 3.63 6.49 -8.54
C LEU A 79 3.70 5.32 -9.54
N ALA A 80 3.04 5.43 -10.70
CA ALA A 80 3.16 4.46 -11.77
C ALA A 80 4.59 4.39 -12.33
N LEU A 81 5.26 5.54 -12.49
CA LEU A 81 6.67 5.61 -12.90
C LEU A 81 7.57 4.95 -11.89
N GLN A 82 7.46 5.34 -10.62
CA GLN A 82 8.28 4.80 -9.54
C GLN A 82 8.19 3.28 -9.49
N GLY A 83 6.97 2.72 -9.39
CA GLY A 83 6.81 1.27 -9.35
C GLY A 83 7.28 0.56 -10.62
N SER A 84 7.09 1.14 -11.81
CA SER A 84 7.54 0.53 -13.06
C SER A 84 9.07 0.51 -13.16
N LEU A 85 9.72 1.59 -12.75
CA LEU A 85 11.17 1.72 -12.73
C LEU A 85 11.79 0.75 -11.72
N ASP A 86 11.25 0.70 -10.50
CA ASP A 86 11.70 -0.22 -9.45
C ASP A 86 11.60 -1.68 -9.88
N GLU A 87 10.48 -2.04 -10.51
CA GLU A 87 10.21 -3.41 -10.94
C GLU A 87 11.12 -3.85 -12.07
N VAL A 88 11.33 -3.01 -13.10
CA VAL A 88 12.27 -3.35 -14.18
C VAL A 88 13.72 -3.34 -13.67
N CYS A 89 14.10 -2.40 -12.82
CA CYS A 89 15.46 -2.28 -12.29
C CYS A 89 15.85 -3.48 -11.40
N ASN A 90 14.89 -4.02 -10.64
CA ASN A 90 15.10 -5.11 -9.69
C ASN A 90 14.55 -6.46 -10.18
N SER A 91 14.04 -6.54 -11.41
CA SER A 91 13.44 -7.76 -11.95
C SER A 91 14.48 -8.87 -12.11
N PRO A 92 14.21 -10.09 -11.61
CA PRO A 92 15.05 -11.25 -11.90
C PRO A 92 14.89 -11.77 -13.35
N HIS A 93 13.97 -11.20 -14.14
CA HIS A 93 13.57 -11.72 -15.46
C HIS A 93 14.26 -11.02 -16.64
N ASN A 94 15.44 -10.42 -16.44
CA ASN A 94 16.23 -9.76 -17.48
C ASN A 94 15.47 -8.71 -18.32
N LEU A 95 14.46 -8.05 -17.74
CA LEU A 95 13.64 -7.05 -18.45
C LEU A 95 14.48 -5.91 -19.02
N LEU A 96 15.51 -5.48 -18.28
CA LEU A 96 16.50 -4.48 -18.72
C LEU A 96 17.16 -4.85 -20.06
N VAL A 97 17.58 -6.12 -20.22
CA VAL A 97 18.23 -6.60 -21.45
C VAL A 97 17.27 -6.52 -22.63
N LYS A 98 16.00 -6.89 -22.43
CA LYS A 98 14.99 -6.89 -23.48
C LYS A 98 14.70 -5.49 -24.03
N ILE A 99 14.77 -4.46 -23.19
CA ILE A 99 14.57 -3.06 -23.60
C ILE A 99 15.88 -2.35 -23.99
N GLY A 100 17.02 -3.05 -23.93
CA GLY A 100 18.33 -2.53 -24.26
C GLY A 100 18.79 -1.42 -23.33
N LEU A 101 18.55 -1.57 -22.02
CA LEU A 101 19.04 -0.68 -20.97
C LEU A 101 19.91 -1.47 -19.99
N THR A 102 20.89 -0.80 -19.37
CA THR A 102 21.64 -1.37 -18.25
C THR A 102 21.10 -0.86 -16.91
N LYS A 103 21.48 -1.53 -15.82
CA LYS A 103 21.11 -1.09 -14.47
C LYS A 103 21.72 0.28 -14.16
N GLU A 104 22.96 0.53 -14.57
CA GLU A 104 23.66 1.81 -14.34
C GLU A 104 22.97 2.98 -15.07
N GLN A 105 22.33 2.72 -16.21
CA GLN A 105 21.57 3.73 -16.94
C GLN A 105 20.22 4.06 -16.27
N LEU A 106 19.61 3.08 -15.59
CA LEU A 106 18.28 3.25 -15.00
C LEU A 106 18.33 3.70 -13.54
N LEU A 107 19.37 3.30 -12.80
CA LEU A 107 19.47 3.55 -11.36
C LEU A 107 19.41 5.04 -10.98
N PRO A 108 20.09 5.99 -11.67
CA PRO A 108 19.98 7.40 -11.34
C PRO A 108 18.55 7.93 -11.47
N LEU A 109 17.80 7.41 -12.44
CA LEU A 109 16.41 7.79 -12.66
C LEU A 109 15.49 7.18 -11.59
N VAL A 110 15.75 5.93 -11.17
CA VAL A 110 15.05 5.30 -10.05
C VAL A 110 15.25 6.12 -8.78
N GLU A 111 16.49 6.50 -8.47
CA GLU A 111 16.84 7.31 -7.30
C GLU A 111 16.18 8.69 -7.36
N PHE A 112 16.26 9.37 -8.50
CA PHE A 112 15.63 10.68 -8.70
C PHE A 112 14.11 10.61 -8.49
N ILE A 113 13.42 9.66 -9.14
CA ILE A 113 11.96 9.55 -9.02
C ILE A 113 11.55 9.14 -7.61
N SER A 114 12.24 8.16 -7.01
CA SER A 114 11.84 7.62 -5.71
C SER A 114 12.20 8.56 -4.56
N VAL A 115 13.43 9.04 -4.50
CA VAL A 115 13.95 9.80 -3.35
C VAL A 115 13.71 11.29 -3.51
N GLU A 116 13.90 11.86 -4.71
CA GLU A 116 13.78 13.31 -4.87
C GLU A 116 12.36 13.76 -5.20
N VAL A 117 11.61 12.98 -5.97
CA VAL A 117 10.26 13.35 -6.43
C VAL A 117 9.18 12.79 -5.52
N VAL A 118 9.12 11.47 -5.31
CA VAL A 118 8.05 10.84 -4.53
C VAL A 118 8.10 11.27 -3.07
N ASP A 119 9.26 11.27 -2.41
CA ASP A 119 9.33 11.65 -1.00
C ASP A 119 8.88 13.10 -0.76
N LYS A 120 9.27 14.04 -1.63
CA LYS A 120 8.81 15.44 -1.54
C LYS A 120 7.32 15.57 -1.86
N MET A 121 6.79 14.75 -2.76
CA MET A 121 5.35 14.73 -3.08
C MET A 121 4.51 14.15 -1.95
N GLU A 122 5.04 13.16 -1.24
CA GLU A 122 4.34 12.48 -0.15
C GLU A 122 4.48 13.22 1.18
N GLU A 123 5.40 14.17 1.29
CA GLU A 123 5.60 14.94 2.51
C GLU A 123 4.30 15.62 2.98
N GLY A 124 3.88 15.29 4.21
CA GLY A 124 2.65 15.81 4.81
C GLY A 124 1.35 15.20 4.30
N THR A 125 1.38 14.33 3.29
CA THR A 125 0.19 13.58 2.82
C THR A 125 -0.10 12.38 3.70
N MET A 126 -1.35 11.88 3.70
CA MET A 126 -1.68 10.65 4.43
C MET A 126 -0.82 9.44 4.00
N LEU A 127 -0.50 9.32 2.71
CA LEU A 127 0.37 8.25 2.21
C LEU A 127 1.82 8.36 2.72
N GLY A 128 2.36 9.57 2.78
CA GLY A 128 3.68 9.81 3.36
C GLY A 128 3.73 9.57 4.87
N LEU A 129 2.70 10.00 5.59
CA LEU A 129 2.57 9.74 7.03
C LEU A 129 2.49 8.23 7.32
N ILE A 130 1.68 7.48 6.54
CA ILE A 130 1.60 6.01 6.63
C ILE A 130 2.98 5.40 6.36
N SER A 131 3.68 5.82 5.30
CA SER A 131 5.00 5.28 4.95
C SER A 131 6.03 5.49 6.06
N LYS A 132 6.11 6.72 6.61
CA LYS A 132 6.97 7.04 7.77
C LYS A 132 6.59 6.22 9.00
N LYS A 133 5.29 6.00 9.24
CA LYS A 133 4.82 5.19 10.37
C LYS A 133 5.20 3.72 10.22
N ILE A 134 5.17 3.16 9.00
CA ILE A 134 5.65 1.79 8.74
C ILE A 134 7.12 1.65 9.10
N GLU A 135 7.97 2.61 8.69
CA GLU A 135 9.39 2.61 9.07
C GLU A 135 9.58 2.63 10.59
N GLN A 136 8.81 3.48 11.30
CA GLN A 136 8.82 3.53 12.76
C GLN A 136 8.40 2.20 13.39
N ILE A 137 7.32 1.59 12.90
CA ILE A 137 6.83 0.29 13.39
C ILE A 137 7.91 -0.77 13.22
N VAL A 138 8.58 -0.79 12.08
CA VAL A 138 9.60 -1.78 11.76
C VAL A 138 10.82 -1.62 12.63
N GLN A 139 11.28 -0.39 12.84
CA GLN A 139 12.36 -0.09 13.79
C GLN A 139 11.96 -0.51 15.20
N LYS A 140 10.74 -0.15 15.65
CA LYS A 140 10.19 -0.51 16.97
C LYS A 140 10.12 -2.02 17.18
N LEU A 141 9.71 -2.76 16.15
CA LEU A 141 9.59 -4.21 16.19
C LEU A 141 10.92 -4.94 15.90
N ASN A 142 12.00 -4.20 15.66
CA ASN A 142 13.31 -4.71 15.25
C ASN A 142 13.24 -5.66 14.03
N LEU A 143 12.33 -5.34 13.10
CA LEU A 143 12.15 -6.09 11.86
C LEU A 143 13.21 -5.59 10.87
N ASN A 144 14.28 -6.35 10.65
CA ASN A 144 15.31 -5.90 9.72
C ASN A 144 14.86 -6.15 8.27
N PHE A 145 14.25 -5.16 7.61
CA PHE A 145 13.75 -5.29 6.22
C PHE A 145 14.81 -5.74 5.21
N SER A 146 16.08 -5.41 5.43
CA SER A 146 17.18 -5.88 4.59
C SER A 146 17.42 -7.40 4.71
N GLN A 147 16.92 -8.02 5.77
CA GLN A 147 16.95 -9.45 6.07
C GLN A 147 15.57 -10.14 5.89
N VAL A 148 14.53 -9.41 5.47
CA VAL A 148 13.16 -9.93 5.24
C VAL A 148 13.05 -10.87 4.00
N LYS A 149 14.18 -11.25 3.40
CA LYS A 149 14.22 -12.32 2.40
C LYS A 149 14.55 -13.64 3.08
N SER A 150 13.52 -14.48 3.15
CA SER A 150 13.40 -15.79 3.80
C SER A 150 13.14 -15.76 5.32
N PRO A 151 11.87 -15.69 5.74
CA PRO A 151 11.49 -16.15 7.06
C PRO A 151 11.83 -17.62 7.23
N ARG A 152 12.60 -17.92 8.28
CA ARG A 152 12.91 -19.28 8.69
C ARG A 152 11.67 -19.86 9.35
N THR A 153 11.05 -20.79 8.63
CA THR A 153 10.16 -21.88 9.08
C THR A 153 9.89 -21.95 10.59
N GLN A 154 9.03 -21.07 11.12
CA GLN A 154 8.24 -21.42 12.30
C GLN A 154 7.02 -22.22 11.84
N PRO A 155 6.75 -23.40 12.40
CA PRO A 155 5.58 -24.18 12.03
C PRO A 155 4.30 -23.47 12.51
N HIS A 156 3.42 -23.14 11.56
CA HIS A 156 2.01 -22.79 11.77
C HIS A 156 1.71 -21.69 12.80
N LEU A 157 2.37 -20.54 12.72
CA LEU A 157 1.93 -19.36 13.44
C LEU A 157 0.48 -19.00 13.04
N THR A 158 -0.41 -18.91 14.02
CA THR A 158 -1.79 -18.43 13.86
C THR A 158 -2.06 -17.36 14.91
N GLN A 159 -2.71 -16.26 14.51
CA GLN A 159 -3.07 -15.16 15.40
C GLN A 159 -4.48 -14.69 15.10
N GLU A 160 -5.27 -14.48 16.16
CA GLU A 160 -6.54 -13.78 16.09
C GLU A 160 -6.33 -12.31 16.45
N CYS A 161 -6.86 -11.39 15.63
CA CYS A 161 -6.86 -9.96 15.90
C CYS A 161 -8.29 -9.44 15.85
N TYR A 162 -8.75 -8.80 16.92
CA TYR A 162 -10.14 -8.37 17.06
C TYR A 162 -10.27 -6.88 16.79
N LEU A 163 -11.16 -6.49 15.89
CA LEU A 163 -11.50 -5.11 15.60
C LEU A 163 -12.99 -4.89 15.84
N LYS A 164 -13.33 -4.01 16.78
CA LYS A 164 -14.70 -3.59 16.99
C LYS A 164 -14.99 -2.34 16.17
N VAL A 165 -16.16 -2.25 15.54
CA VAL A 165 -16.63 -1.07 14.82
C VAL A 165 -18.08 -0.83 15.21
N GLY A 166 -18.32 0.15 16.08
CA GLY A 166 -19.64 0.36 16.68
C GLY A 166 -20.08 -0.86 17.50
N SER A 167 -21.20 -1.47 17.13
CA SER A 167 -21.73 -2.69 17.78
C SER A 167 -21.22 -4.00 17.15
N ARG A 168 -20.42 -3.94 16.08
CA ARG A 168 -19.95 -5.12 15.37
C ARG A 168 -18.53 -5.47 15.76
N LEU A 169 -18.24 -6.76 15.82
CA LEU A 169 -16.92 -7.30 16.12
C LEU A 169 -16.43 -8.13 14.94
N PHE A 170 -15.23 -7.80 14.46
CA PHE A 170 -14.57 -8.49 13.38
C PHE A 170 -13.31 -9.19 13.91
N MET A 171 -13.13 -10.46 13.57
CA MET A 171 -11.94 -11.23 13.90
C MET A 171 -11.13 -11.48 12.64
N PHE A 172 -9.90 -11.00 12.62
CA PHE A 172 -8.90 -11.26 11.59
C PHE A 172 -8.12 -12.50 12.03
N LEU A 173 -8.33 -13.61 11.35
CA LEU A 173 -7.58 -14.85 11.53
C LEU A 173 -6.39 -14.83 10.58
N LEU A 174 -5.20 -14.55 11.12
CA LEU A 174 -3.93 -14.54 10.41
C LEU A 174 -3.22 -15.88 10.60
N SER A 175 -2.67 -16.46 9.54
CA SER A 175 -1.84 -17.67 9.65
C SER A 175 -0.70 -17.72 8.64
N SER A 176 0.44 -18.24 9.06
CA SER A 176 1.60 -18.47 8.19
C SER A 176 1.36 -19.65 7.23
N LEU A 177 2.02 -19.63 6.07
CA LEU A 177 1.93 -20.66 5.05
C LEU A 177 3.18 -21.55 5.03
N GLU A 178 3.01 -22.87 5.08
CA GLU A 178 4.14 -23.82 5.05
C GLU A 178 5.06 -23.67 3.83
N ASN A 179 4.47 -23.36 2.65
CA ASN A 179 5.16 -23.42 1.35
C ASN A 179 5.22 -22.07 0.63
N ALA A 180 4.99 -20.96 1.35
CA ALA A 180 5.01 -19.62 0.78
C ALA A 180 5.64 -18.64 1.78
N GLU A 181 6.97 -18.65 1.83
CA GLU A 181 7.77 -17.90 2.81
C GLU A 181 7.36 -16.42 2.91
N THR A 182 6.99 -15.76 1.82
CA THR A 182 6.66 -14.32 1.85
C THR A 182 5.17 -14.00 2.01
N TRP A 183 4.32 -14.99 2.26
CA TRP A 183 2.86 -14.82 2.25
C TRP A 183 2.20 -15.34 3.52
N SER A 184 1.16 -14.65 3.95
CA SER A 184 0.26 -15.06 5.03
C SER A 184 -1.13 -15.36 4.49
N ASN A 185 -1.87 -16.21 5.18
CA ASN A 185 -3.32 -16.34 5.03
C ASN A 185 -4.04 -15.33 5.92
N ILE A 186 -5.13 -14.79 5.41
CA ILE A 186 -6.07 -13.96 6.16
C ILE A 186 -7.51 -14.39 5.86
N GLN A 187 -8.28 -14.60 6.93
CA GLN A 187 -9.73 -14.71 6.87
C GLN A 187 -10.34 -13.77 7.90
N ILE A 188 -11.38 -13.03 7.52
CA ILE A 188 -12.06 -12.08 8.41
C ILE A 188 -13.45 -12.62 8.71
N LEU A 189 -13.75 -12.80 9.99
CA LEU A 189 -15.06 -13.23 10.49
C LEU A 189 -15.77 -12.04 11.12
N GLU A 190 -17.06 -11.87 10.84
CA GLU A 190 -17.94 -11.05 11.68
C GLU A 190 -18.52 -11.97 12.75
N ILE A 191 -18.30 -11.63 14.02
CA ILE A 191 -18.73 -12.43 15.16
C ILE A 191 -19.76 -11.67 15.99
N ASP A 192 -20.74 -12.39 16.51
CA ASP A 192 -21.64 -11.85 17.52
C ASP A 192 -20.86 -11.63 18.82
N SER A 193 -20.94 -10.41 19.35
CA SER A 193 -20.27 -10.01 20.58
C SER A 193 -21.05 -10.43 21.84
N GLN A 194 -22.30 -10.89 21.70
CA GLN A 194 -23.13 -11.32 22.81
C GLN A 194 -23.01 -12.84 23.04
N GLU A 195 -22.16 -13.19 24.01
CA GLU A 195 -22.05 -14.45 24.75
C GLU A 195 -21.64 -15.76 24.02
N ASN A 196 -21.85 -15.94 22.71
CA ASN A 196 -21.55 -17.23 22.04
C ASN A 196 -20.54 -17.19 20.88
N LYS A 197 -19.89 -16.04 20.61
CA LYS A 197 -18.94 -15.85 19.47
C LYS A 197 -19.44 -16.48 18.15
N GLN A 198 -20.76 -16.44 17.91
CA GLN A 198 -21.34 -17.04 16.71
C GLN A 198 -20.80 -16.29 15.49
N VAL A 199 -20.34 -17.03 14.48
CA VAL A 199 -19.90 -16.43 13.21
C VAL A 199 -21.13 -16.00 12.41
N LEU A 200 -21.32 -14.68 12.28
CA LEU A 200 -22.41 -14.04 11.54
C LEU A 200 -22.09 -13.91 10.04
N ALA A 201 -20.80 -13.80 9.71
CA ALA A 201 -20.29 -13.75 8.34
C ALA A 201 -18.83 -14.18 8.30
N LYS A 202 -18.36 -14.62 7.12
CA LYS A 202 -16.94 -14.88 6.89
C LYS A 202 -16.53 -14.43 5.50
N SER A 203 -15.31 -13.92 5.39
CA SER A 203 -14.66 -13.71 4.10
C SER A 203 -14.15 -15.01 3.50
N VAL A 204 -13.84 -14.94 2.21
CA VAL A 204 -12.97 -15.94 1.58
C VAL A 204 -11.58 -15.87 2.22
N LEU A 205 -10.89 -17.00 2.22
CA LEU A 205 -9.50 -17.09 2.67
C LEU A 205 -8.60 -16.51 1.58
N HIS A 206 -7.88 -15.43 1.89
CA HIS A 206 -6.96 -14.78 0.97
C HIS A 206 -5.51 -15.02 1.38
N LYS A 207 -4.60 -15.02 0.41
CA LYS A 207 -3.17 -14.81 0.66
C LYS A 207 -2.87 -13.32 0.65
N ILE A 208 -2.11 -12.84 1.62
CA ILE A 208 -1.75 -11.44 1.80
C ILE A 208 -0.24 -11.31 2.07
N ASP A 209 0.40 -10.34 1.44
CA ASP A 209 1.79 -9.95 1.76
C ASP A 209 1.77 -9.28 3.14
N PRO A 210 2.56 -9.74 4.13
CA PRO A 210 2.54 -9.16 5.47
C PRO A 210 2.85 -7.65 5.50
N TRP A 211 3.50 -7.09 4.47
CA TRP A 211 3.63 -5.64 4.28
C TRP A 211 2.27 -4.92 4.31
N HIS A 212 1.22 -5.51 3.73
CA HIS A 212 -0.14 -4.93 3.77
C HIS A 212 -0.73 -4.91 5.18
N LEU A 213 -0.32 -5.82 6.07
CA LEU A 213 -0.72 -5.80 7.48
C LEU A 213 -0.06 -4.63 8.22
N SER A 214 1.23 -4.37 7.96
CA SER A 214 1.93 -3.18 8.50
C SER A 214 1.27 -1.87 8.06
N ARG A 215 0.73 -1.81 6.83
CA ARG A 215 -0.03 -0.64 6.36
C ARG A 215 -1.33 -0.42 7.14
N ILE A 216 -2.02 -1.49 7.57
CA ILE A 216 -3.23 -1.38 8.40
C ILE A 216 -2.89 -0.76 9.75
N ILE A 217 -1.85 -1.27 10.41
CA ILE A 217 -1.36 -0.73 11.68
C ILE A 217 -1.01 0.76 11.51
N ALA A 218 -0.15 1.06 10.53
CA ALA A 218 0.32 2.42 10.29
C ALA A 218 -0.82 3.40 9.99
N TYR A 219 -1.80 3.00 9.19
CA TYR A 219 -2.95 3.84 8.87
C TYR A 219 -3.76 4.21 10.12
N LEU A 220 -4.08 3.24 10.97
CA LEU A 220 -4.85 3.47 12.18
C LEU A 220 -4.06 4.31 13.20
N GLU A 221 -2.78 3.99 13.42
CA GLU A 221 -1.91 4.74 14.34
C GLU A 221 -1.70 6.19 13.89
N VAL A 222 -1.48 6.45 12.59
CA VAL A 222 -1.40 7.82 12.06
C VAL A 222 -2.69 8.58 12.31
N CYS A 223 -3.85 7.95 12.10
CA CYS A 223 -5.12 8.62 12.38
C CYS A 223 -5.29 8.92 13.87
N GLN A 224 -4.83 8.06 14.78
CA GLN A 224 -4.81 8.36 16.22
C GLN A 224 -3.87 9.54 16.52
N ASP A 225 -2.66 9.55 15.96
CA ASP A 225 -1.69 10.62 16.14
C ASP A 225 -2.23 11.98 15.66
N LEU A 226 -2.90 12.00 14.51
CA LEU A 226 -3.53 13.21 13.97
C LEU A 226 -4.61 13.75 14.91
N ILE A 227 -5.49 12.88 15.42
CA ILE A 227 -6.55 13.28 16.34
C ILE A 227 -5.98 13.75 17.69
N ASN A 228 -4.92 13.11 18.20
CA ASN A 228 -4.19 13.58 19.38
C ASN A 228 -3.57 14.97 19.17
N GLN A 229 -3.27 15.34 17.93
CA GLN A 229 -2.82 16.67 17.53
C GLN A 229 -3.97 17.62 17.17
N THR A 230 -5.22 17.23 17.43
CA THR A 230 -6.45 17.98 17.05
C THR A 230 -6.62 18.20 15.54
N ILE A 231 -6.02 17.35 14.71
CA ILE A 231 -6.10 17.38 13.25
C ILE A 231 -7.04 16.28 12.79
N GLN A 232 -8.04 16.62 11.96
CA GLN A 232 -8.90 15.62 11.33
C GLN A 232 -8.16 14.91 10.18
N PRO A 233 -8.22 13.56 10.10
CA PRO A 233 -7.65 12.82 8.99
C PRO A 233 -8.26 13.23 7.66
N GLU A 234 -7.44 13.29 6.61
CA GLU A 234 -7.95 13.37 5.24
C GLU A 234 -8.76 12.12 4.91
N ILE A 235 -9.79 12.27 4.07
CA ILE A 235 -10.57 11.14 3.59
C ILE A 235 -9.66 10.26 2.71
N PHE A 236 -9.22 9.15 3.29
CA PHE A 236 -8.36 8.17 2.67
C PHE A 236 -8.96 6.78 2.87
N ILE A 237 -8.97 5.95 1.83
CA ILE A 237 -9.48 4.57 1.90
C ILE A 237 -8.29 3.62 1.75
N LEU A 238 -7.90 2.97 2.84
CA LEU A 238 -6.92 1.89 2.80
C LEU A 238 -7.62 0.60 2.37
N SER A 239 -7.17 0.01 1.26
CA SER A 239 -7.72 -1.25 0.74
C SER A 239 -6.59 -2.27 0.55
N PRO A 240 -6.31 -3.14 1.54
CA PRO A 240 -5.31 -4.20 1.39
C PRO A 240 -5.72 -5.19 0.29
N LEU A 241 -4.75 -5.55 -0.56
CA LEU A 241 -4.94 -6.45 -1.69
C LEU A 241 -4.42 -7.86 -1.36
N SER A 242 -5.11 -8.87 -1.89
CA SER A 242 -4.63 -10.26 -1.88
C SER A 242 -3.59 -10.51 -2.98
N ASP A 243 -2.98 -11.69 -2.99
CA ASP A 243 -2.08 -12.17 -4.05
C ASP A 243 -2.70 -12.09 -5.47
N LYS A 244 -4.01 -12.33 -5.58
CA LYS A 244 -4.82 -12.19 -6.80
C LYS A 244 -5.27 -10.76 -7.10
N ASN A 245 -4.81 -9.77 -6.31
CA ASN A 245 -5.22 -8.37 -6.35
C ASN A 245 -6.72 -8.15 -6.12
N HIS A 246 -7.33 -8.93 -5.24
CA HIS A 246 -8.69 -8.67 -4.78
C HIS A 246 -8.61 -7.83 -3.50
N ASN A 247 -9.46 -6.82 -3.38
CA ASN A 247 -9.56 -6.05 -2.15
C ASN A 247 -10.14 -6.92 -1.04
N ILE A 248 -9.34 -7.25 -0.03
CA ILE A 248 -9.75 -8.15 1.07
C ILE A 248 -10.78 -7.46 1.95
N CYS A 249 -10.50 -6.21 2.29
CA CYS A 249 -11.37 -5.31 3.03
C CYS A 249 -11.02 -3.86 2.69
N ARG A 250 -11.77 -2.92 3.23
CA ARG A 250 -11.48 -1.49 3.16
C ARG A 250 -11.62 -0.85 4.53
N PHE A 251 -10.68 0.02 4.86
CA PHE A 251 -10.69 0.86 6.04
C PHE A 251 -10.80 2.31 5.60
N GLN A 252 -11.75 3.04 6.19
CA GLN A 252 -11.87 4.48 6.04
C GLN A 252 -12.14 5.08 7.42
N VAL A 253 -11.23 5.92 7.90
CA VAL A 253 -11.46 6.80 9.04
C VAL A 253 -12.22 8.01 8.52
N VAL A 254 -13.47 8.16 8.97
CA VAL A 254 -14.38 9.24 8.52
C VAL A 254 -14.16 10.50 9.33
N SER A 255 -13.93 10.33 10.64
CA SER A 255 -13.68 11.39 11.59
C SER A 255 -12.99 10.82 12.83
N GLY A 256 -12.52 11.68 13.72
CA GLY A 256 -12.13 11.28 15.07
C GLY A 256 -12.39 12.37 16.09
N LYS A 257 -12.40 11.99 17.36
CA LYS A 257 -12.64 12.90 18.47
C LYS A 257 -11.95 12.42 19.74
N ILE A 258 -11.68 13.34 20.63
CA ILE A 258 -11.35 13.07 22.04
C ILE A 258 -12.56 13.52 22.85
N ASP A 259 -13.06 12.66 23.73
CA ASP A 259 -14.20 13.00 24.59
C ASP A 259 -13.78 13.80 25.83
N SER A 260 -14.75 14.18 26.66
CA SER A 260 -14.49 14.95 27.89
C SER A 260 -13.75 14.18 28.99
N LYS A 261 -13.50 12.88 28.79
CA LYS A 261 -12.70 12.02 29.68
C LYS A 261 -11.32 11.74 29.09
N GLU A 262 -10.91 12.50 28.07
CA GLU A 262 -9.66 12.31 27.34
C GLU A 262 -9.56 10.93 26.65
N GLN A 263 -10.70 10.30 26.35
CA GLN A 263 -10.74 9.07 25.57
C GLN A 263 -10.84 9.41 24.09
N GLY A 264 -9.87 8.94 23.32
CA GLY A 264 -9.84 9.08 21.87
C GLY A 264 -10.71 8.03 21.16
N PHE A 265 -11.38 8.45 20.09
CA PHE A 265 -12.20 7.59 19.24
C PHE A 265 -11.96 7.93 17.76
N LEU A 266 -11.94 6.90 16.91
CA LEU A 266 -12.07 7.03 15.47
C LEU A 266 -13.46 6.54 15.03
N GLU A 267 -14.12 7.31 14.18
CA GLU A 267 -15.28 6.83 13.43
C GLU A 267 -14.80 6.06 12.20
N LEU A 268 -14.91 4.73 12.25
CA LEU A 268 -14.47 3.86 11.18
C LEU A 268 -15.65 3.45 10.30
N ARG A 269 -15.45 3.52 8.99
CA ARG A 269 -16.20 2.74 8.00
C ARG A 269 -15.33 1.58 7.57
N PHE A 270 -15.76 0.37 7.92
CA PHE A 270 -15.12 -0.89 7.56
C PHE A 270 -15.99 -1.65 6.56
N SER A 271 -15.43 -1.99 5.41
CA SER A 271 -16.15 -2.72 4.35
C SER A 271 -15.46 -4.06 4.10
N LEU A 272 -16.17 -5.16 4.30
CA LEU A 272 -15.67 -6.53 4.12
C LEU A 272 -16.03 -7.10 2.75
N ASN A 273 -15.04 -7.62 2.01
CA ASN A 273 -15.27 -8.34 0.76
C ASN A 273 -15.57 -9.82 1.01
N ALA A 274 -16.81 -10.13 1.41
CA ALA A 274 -17.19 -11.51 1.71
C ALA A 274 -17.33 -12.40 0.47
N GLN A 275 -17.41 -11.83 -0.73
CA GLN A 275 -17.72 -12.52 -1.98
C GLN A 275 -16.52 -12.69 -2.92
N ASP A 276 -15.31 -12.25 -2.52
CA ASP A 276 -14.09 -12.33 -3.33
C ASP A 276 -14.18 -11.63 -4.69
N ILE A 277 -14.83 -10.46 -4.73
CA ILE A 277 -15.05 -9.71 -5.97
C ILE A 277 -13.93 -8.67 -6.17
N LYS A 278 -13.43 -8.56 -7.41
CA LYS A 278 -12.26 -7.73 -7.73
C LYS A 278 -12.41 -6.25 -7.36
N ASP A 279 -13.56 -5.61 -7.57
CA ASP A 279 -13.75 -4.21 -7.14
C ASP A 279 -15.18 -3.63 -7.28
N ASN A 280 -16.22 -4.41 -6.99
CA ASN A 280 -17.58 -3.87 -7.04
C ASN A 280 -18.02 -3.39 -5.65
N PHE A 281 -18.10 -2.06 -5.46
CA PHE A 281 -18.45 -1.41 -4.19
C PHE A 281 -19.80 -1.90 -3.61
N SER A 282 -20.73 -2.31 -4.48
CA SER A 282 -22.11 -2.64 -4.12
C SER A 282 -22.29 -3.95 -3.35
N SER A 283 -21.27 -4.81 -3.28
CA SER A 283 -21.38 -6.16 -2.69
C SER A 283 -20.71 -6.32 -1.32
N TYR A 284 -20.16 -5.24 -0.76
CA TYR A 284 -19.42 -5.32 0.50
C TYR A 284 -20.37 -5.36 1.70
N ARG A 285 -19.99 -6.12 2.73
CA ARG A 285 -20.66 -6.05 4.03
C ARG A 285 -20.03 -4.92 4.84
N GLU A 286 -20.79 -3.85 5.05
CA GLU A 286 -20.28 -2.63 5.67
C GLU A 286 -20.69 -2.51 7.13
N ALA A 287 -19.81 -1.89 7.92
CA ALA A 287 -20.03 -1.46 9.29
C ALA A 287 -19.49 -0.03 9.45
N VAL A 288 -20.27 0.83 10.09
CA VAL A 288 -19.85 2.20 10.42
C VAL A 288 -20.08 2.41 11.90
N GLY A 289 -19.07 2.91 12.60
CA GLY A 289 -19.19 3.19 14.02
C GLY A 289 -17.91 3.67 14.68
N LEU A 290 -18.05 4.13 15.92
CA LEU A 290 -16.93 4.52 16.74
C LEU A 290 -16.13 3.31 17.21
N THR A 291 -14.81 3.46 17.20
CA THR A 291 -13.83 2.54 17.76
C THR A 291 -12.91 3.34 18.67
N SER A 292 -12.75 2.91 19.91
CA SER A 292 -11.89 3.60 20.86
C SER A 292 -10.41 3.40 20.51
N PHE A 293 -9.56 4.31 20.96
CA PHE A 293 -8.11 4.18 20.77
C PHE A 293 -7.54 2.92 21.43
N ALA A 294 -8.09 2.52 22.58
CA ALA A 294 -7.70 1.29 23.28
C ALA A 294 -8.03 0.04 22.46
N GLU A 295 -9.23 -0.01 21.85
CA GLU A 295 -9.62 -1.12 20.96
C GLU A 295 -8.75 -1.17 19.70
N ILE A 296 -8.38 -0.01 19.15
CA ILE A 296 -7.43 0.08 18.03
C ILE A 296 -6.05 -0.42 18.45
N GLU A 297 -5.55 -0.01 19.61
CA GLU A 297 -4.24 -0.42 20.14
C GLU A 297 -4.18 -1.93 20.37
N GLU A 298 -5.24 -2.53 20.93
CA GLU A 298 -5.34 -3.98 21.12
C GLU A 298 -5.30 -4.72 19.76
N PHE A 299 -6.06 -4.22 18.78
CA PHE A 299 -6.09 -4.75 17.43
C PHE A 299 -4.72 -4.68 16.76
N THR A 300 -4.10 -3.49 16.72
CA THR A 300 -2.81 -3.28 16.05
C THR A 300 -1.68 -4.02 16.76
N THR A 301 -1.68 -4.07 18.09
CA THR A 301 -0.72 -4.85 18.88
C THR A 301 -0.81 -6.34 18.55
N SER A 302 -2.02 -6.86 18.34
CA SER A 302 -2.20 -8.27 17.95
C SER A 302 -1.62 -8.56 16.56
N ILE A 303 -1.78 -7.63 15.60
CA ILE A 303 -1.13 -7.74 14.28
C ILE A 303 0.39 -7.65 14.42
N CYS A 304 0.91 -6.73 15.25
CA CYS A 304 2.34 -6.60 15.50
C CYS A 304 2.93 -7.90 16.08
N LYS A 305 2.26 -8.56 17.04
CA LYS A 305 2.68 -9.86 17.56
C LYS A 305 2.78 -10.92 16.46
N TYR A 306 1.81 -10.96 15.55
CA TYR A 306 1.85 -11.84 14.39
C TYR A 306 3.06 -11.52 13.49
N LEU A 307 3.29 -10.24 13.17
CA LEU A 307 4.42 -9.83 12.32
C LEU A 307 5.77 -10.16 12.97
N VAL A 308 5.90 -10.00 14.29
CA VAL A 308 7.11 -10.42 15.03
C VAL A 308 7.27 -11.93 14.98
N GLY A 309 6.22 -12.74 15.16
CA GLY A 309 6.35 -14.19 15.00
C GLY A 309 6.62 -14.62 13.55
N PHE A 310 6.13 -13.86 12.56
CA PHE A 310 6.28 -14.16 11.14
C PHE A 310 7.69 -13.85 10.63
N TYR A 311 8.29 -12.75 11.10
CA TYR A 311 9.62 -12.30 10.68
C TYR A 311 10.72 -12.56 11.70
N GLY A 312 10.36 -12.79 12.96
CA GLY A 312 11.27 -12.98 14.08
C GLY A 312 11.56 -14.45 14.32
N GLU A 313 12.67 -14.90 13.74
CA GLU A 313 13.78 -15.70 14.28
C GLU A 313 14.75 -16.06 13.16
#